data_AF-A0A248HE62-F1
#
_entry.id   AF-A0A248HE62-F1
#
_cell.length_a   1.000
_cell.length_b   1.000
_cell.length_c   1.000
_cell.angle_alpha   90.00
_cell.angle_beta   90.00
_cell.angle_gamma   90.00
#
_symmetry.space_group_name_H-M   'P 1'
#
loop_
_entity.id
_entity.type
_entity.pdbx_description
1 polymer ?
#
loop_
_entity_poly.entity_id
_entity_poly.type
_entity_poly.pdbx_seq_one_letter_code
_entity_poly.pdbx_strand_id
1 'polypeptide(L)'
;VAGIGKTVLTQKFTLDWAEDKANQDIQFTFPFTFRELNVLKEKKFSLVELVHHFFTETKEAGICRFEHFQVVFIFDGLDECRLPLDFHNTEILTDVTESTSVDVLLT
;
A
#
# COMPACT_ATOMS: atom_id res chain seq x y z
N VAL A 1 20.96 3.98 6.20
CA VAL A 1 21.39 3.73 7.59
C VAL A 1 20.22 3.13 8.37
N ALA A 2 20.40 1.95 8.95
CA ALA A 2 19.40 1.35 9.84
C ALA A 2 19.24 2.23 11.10
N GLY A 3 18.03 2.32 11.65
CA GLY A 3 17.79 3.07 12.90
C GLY A 3 17.73 4.60 12.76
N ILE A 4 17.81 5.17 11.55
CA ILE A 4 17.68 6.64 11.33
C ILE A 4 16.25 7.18 11.52
N GLY A 5 15.29 6.31 11.86
CA GLY A 5 13.91 6.70 12.16
C GLY A 5 12.95 6.71 10.96
N LYS A 6 13.24 6.00 9.85
CA LYS A 6 12.34 5.93 8.67
C LYS A 6 10.91 5.49 9.04
N THR A 7 10.78 4.37 9.76
CA THR A 7 9.48 3.88 10.24
C THR A 7 8.75 4.89 11.13
N VAL A 8 9.48 5.57 12.03
CA VAL A 8 8.90 6.62 12.90
C VAL A 8 8.40 7.79 12.07
N LEU A 9 9.11 8.18 11.01
CA LEU A 9 8.67 9.23 10.09
C LEU A 9 7.42 8.83 9.30
N THR A 10 7.36 7.60 8.81
CA THR A 10 6.16 7.05 8.14
C THR A 10 4.95 7.08 9.09
N GLN A 11 5.12 6.61 10.32
CA GLN A 11 4.06 6.64 11.33
C GLN A 11 3.62 8.07 11.66
N LYS A 12 4.58 9.00 11.77
CA LYS A 12 4.28 10.42 11.99
C LYS A 12 3.51 11.03 10.83
N PHE A 13 3.90 10.74 9.58
CA PHE A 13 3.16 11.20 8.40
C PHE A 13 1.70 10.75 8.45
N THR A 14 1.47 9.45 8.70
CA THR A 14 0.11 8.91 8.79
C THR A 14 -0.67 9.50 9.96
N LEU A 15 -0.03 9.72 11.12
CA LEU A 15 -0.68 10.34 12.28
C LEU A 15 -1.06 11.80 12.00
N ASP A 16 -0.13 12.60 11.49
CA ASP A 16 -0.38 14.01 11.17
C ASP A 16 -1.45 14.16 10.06
N TRP A 17 -1.52 13.21 9.12
CA TRP A 17 -2.62 13.13 8.15
C TRP A 17 -3.96 12.80 8.81
N ALA A 18 -4.01 11.77 9.65
CA ALA A 18 -5.25 11.31 10.30
C ALA A 18 -5.81 12.28 11.35
N GLU A 19 -4.96 13.14 11.93
CA GLU A 19 -5.35 14.16 12.91
C GLU A 19 -5.58 15.55 12.29
N ASP A 20 -5.69 15.62 10.96
CA ASP A 20 -5.90 16.86 10.20
C ASP A 20 -4.80 17.93 10.38
N LYS A 21 -3.57 17.52 10.71
CA LYS A 21 -2.43 18.42 10.97
C LYS A 21 -1.61 18.75 9.72
N ALA A 22 -1.54 17.84 8.75
CA ALA A 22 -0.78 18.00 7.51
C ALA A 22 -1.38 17.18 6.36
N ASN A 23 -0.94 17.42 5.11
CA ASN A 23 -1.26 16.59 3.94
C ASN A 23 -2.77 16.44 3.64
N GLN A 24 -3.54 17.50 3.88
CA GLN A 24 -5.01 17.51 3.78
C GLN A 24 -5.53 17.48 2.34
N ASP A 25 -4.65 17.65 1.37
CA ASP A 25 -4.92 17.40 -0.04
C ASP A 25 -5.04 15.91 -0.38
N ILE A 26 -4.56 15.01 0.50
CA ILE A 26 -4.65 13.55 0.35
C ILE A 26 -5.90 13.04 1.05
N GLN A 27 -6.83 12.44 0.28
CA GLN A 27 -8.07 11.87 0.84
C GLN A 27 -7.88 10.50 1.47
N PHE A 28 -6.94 9.68 1.00
CA PHE A 28 -6.67 8.36 1.57
C PHE A 28 -5.18 8.08 1.68
N THR A 29 -4.76 7.57 2.83
CA THR A 29 -3.42 7.03 3.04
C THR A 29 -3.51 5.55 3.42
N PHE A 30 -2.79 4.70 2.69
CA PHE A 30 -2.72 3.26 2.94
C PHE A 30 -1.28 2.85 3.28
N PRO A 31 -0.92 2.81 4.57
CA PRO A 31 0.39 2.33 5.00
C PRO A 31 0.44 0.80 5.03
N PHE A 32 1.46 0.23 4.39
CA PHE A 32 1.77 -1.19 4.40
C PHE A 32 3.19 -1.41 4.91
N THR A 33 3.41 -2.50 5.63
CA THR A 33 4.76 -2.98 5.92
C THR A 33 5.13 -4.15 5.02
N PHE A 34 6.37 -4.22 4.56
CA PHE A 34 6.84 -5.39 3.82
C PHE A 34 6.76 -6.68 4.65
N ARG A 35 6.85 -6.57 5.98
CA ARG A 35 6.64 -7.71 6.88
C ARG A 35 5.26 -8.34 6.70
N GLU A 36 4.21 -7.52 6.63
CA GLU A 36 2.85 -7.99 6.40
C GLU A 36 2.65 -8.49 4.97
N LEU A 37 3.17 -7.77 3.97
CA LEU A 37 3.08 -8.17 2.57
C LEU A 37 3.76 -9.51 2.29
N ASN A 38 4.87 -9.81 2.98
CA ASN A 38 5.56 -11.10 2.87
C ASN A 38 4.68 -12.30 3.26
N VAL A 39 3.66 -12.10 4.10
CA VAL A 39 2.70 -13.16 4.48
C VAL A 39 1.79 -13.53 3.29
N LEU A 40 1.64 -12.63 2.32
CA LEU A 40 0.76 -12.76 1.17
C LEU A 40 1.46 -13.25 -0.11
N LYS A 41 2.77 -13.51 -0.06
CA LYS A 41 3.62 -13.83 -1.24
C LYS A 41 3.12 -14.93 -2.18
N GLU A 42 2.40 -15.94 -1.67
CA GLU A 42 1.88 -17.07 -2.47
C GLU A 42 0.41 -16.86 -2.91
N LYS A 43 -0.15 -15.68 -2.67
CA LYS A 43 -1.53 -15.35 -2.98
C LYS A 43 -1.57 -14.32 -4.10
N LYS A 44 -2.70 -14.32 -4.82
CA LYS A 44 -3.01 -13.27 -5.78
C LYS A 44 -4.08 -12.35 -5.22
N PHE A 45 -3.93 -11.08 -5.53
CA PHE A 45 -4.84 -10.01 -5.15
C PHE A 45 -4.96 -9.04 -6.32
N SER A 46 -6.10 -8.42 -6.49
CA SER A 46 -6.19 -7.12 -7.16
C SER A 46 -5.78 -6.01 -6.20
N LEU A 47 -5.54 -4.80 -6.70
CA LEU A 47 -5.22 -3.66 -5.82
C LEU A 47 -6.37 -3.37 -4.85
N VAL A 48 -7.63 -3.49 -5.32
CA VAL A 48 -8.83 -3.33 -4.47
C VAL A 48 -8.88 -4.41 -3.39
N GLU A 49 -8.65 -5.67 -3.74
CA GLU A 49 -8.64 -6.78 -2.78
C GLU A 49 -7.52 -6.64 -1.75
N LEU A 50 -6.33 -6.16 -2.16
CA LEU A 50 -5.21 -5.92 -1.26
C LEU A 50 -5.54 -4.84 -0.22
N VAL A 51 -6.14 -3.72 -0.66
CA VAL A 51 -6.60 -2.65 0.25
C VAL A 51 -7.67 -3.18 1.20
N HIS A 52 -8.69 -3.88 0.69
CA HIS A 52 -9.76 -4.47 1.51
C HIS A 52 -9.25 -5.49 2.53
N HIS A 53 -8.18 -6.21 2.20
CA HIS A 53 -7.58 -7.20 3.09
C HIS A 53 -7.00 -6.58 4.35
N PHE A 54 -6.32 -5.44 4.23
CA PHE A 54 -5.68 -4.74 5.34
C PHE A 54 -6.57 -3.69 6.00
N PHE A 55 -7.48 -3.08 5.23
CA PHE A 55 -8.37 -1.99 5.66
C PHE A 55 -9.82 -2.40 5.40
N THR A 56 -10.37 -3.28 6.24
CA THR A 56 -11.70 -3.87 6.02
C THR A 56 -12.80 -2.79 6.00
N GLU A 57 -12.59 -1.67 6.68
CA GLU A 57 -13.48 -0.50 6.70
C GLU A 57 -13.73 0.05 5.29
N THR A 58 -12.73 -0.02 4.40
CA THR A 58 -12.90 0.41 3.00
C THR A 58 -13.86 -0.49 2.24
N LYS A 59 -13.86 -1.79 2.54
CA LYS A 59 -14.82 -2.76 1.99
C LYS A 59 -16.22 -2.51 2.54
N GLU A 60 -16.34 -2.26 3.84
CA GLU A 60 -17.62 -1.97 4.50
C GLU A 60 -18.24 -0.67 3.99
N ALA A 61 -17.41 0.35 3.72
CA ALA A 61 -17.82 1.59 3.09
C ALA A 61 -18.13 1.48 1.58
N GLY A 62 -17.92 0.30 0.98
CA GLY A 62 -18.14 0.07 -0.45
C GLY A 62 -17.14 0.79 -1.37
N ILE A 63 -15.97 1.15 -0.85
CA ILE A 63 -14.93 1.86 -1.61
C ILE A 63 -14.20 0.84 -2.49
N CYS A 64 -14.43 0.89 -3.79
CA CYS A 64 -13.76 0.02 -4.78
C CYS A 64 -13.12 0.78 -5.95
N ARG A 65 -13.23 2.12 -5.96
CA ARG A 65 -12.69 2.99 -7.02
C ARG A 65 -11.95 4.17 -6.39
N PHE A 66 -10.74 4.41 -6.87
CA PHE A 66 -9.84 5.44 -6.33
C PHE A 66 -9.56 6.59 -7.31
N GLU A 67 -10.11 6.54 -8.53
CA GLU A 67 -9.80 7.48 -9.64
C GLU A 67 -10.10 8.95 -9.34
N HIS A 68 -10.98 9.24 -8.37
CA HIS A 68 -11.39 10.59 -8.01
C HIS A 68 -10.74 11.09 -6.72
N PHE A 69 -9.85 10.31 -6.11
CA PHE A 69 -9.21 10.62 -4.83
C PHE A 69 -7.70 10.75 -5.02
N GLN A 70 -7.09 11.70 -4.32
CA GLN A 70 -5.65 11.67 -4.08
C GLN A 70 -5.39 10.61 -3.03
N VAL A 71 -4.70 9.56 -3.45
CA VAL A 71 -4.38 8.39 -2.63
C VAL A 71 -2.87 8.27 -2.52
N VAL A 72 -2.38 8.05 -1.31
CA VAL A 72 -0.97 7.73 -1.06
C VAL A 72 -0.85 6.32 -0.50
N PHE A 73 -0.04 5.52 -1.16
CA PHE A 73 0.41 4.22 -0.67
C PHE A 73 1.80 4.38 -0.07
N ILE A 74 1.99 3.89 1.16
CA ILE A 74 3.30 3.93 1.83
C ILE A 74 3.76 2.51 2.09
N PHE A 75 4.91 2.13 1.55
CA PHE A 75 5.52 0.81 1.78
C PHE A 75 6.76 0.96 2.65
N ASP A 76 6.65 0.58 3.94
CA ASP A 76 7.75 0.67 4.89
C ASP A 76 8.49 -0.67 5.10
N GLY A 77 9.77 -0.57 5.44
CA GLY A 77 10.61 -1.74 5.74
C GLY A 77 11.06 -2.53 4.51
N LEU A 78 11.42 -1.85 3.40
CA LEU A 78 11.89 -2.50 2.17
C LEU A 78 13.06 -3.47 2.41
N ASP A 79 13.91 -3.23 3.41
CA ASP A 79 14.98 -4.14 3.82
C ASP A 79 14.48 -5.48 4.38
N GLU A 80 13.21 -5.56 4.79
CA GLU A 80 12.53 -6.80 5.19
C GLU A 80 11.80 -7.49 4.02
N CYS A 81 11.79 -6.91 2.82
CA CYS A 81 11.08 -7.46 1.66
C CYS A 81 11.63 -8.83 1.25
N ARG A 82 10.73 -9.77 0.99
CA ARG A 82 11.03 -11.12 0.45
C ARG A 82 10.33 -11.38 -0.88
N LEU A 83 9.64 -10.39 -1.41
CA LEU A 83 8.99 -10.44 -2.72
C LEU A 83 10.04 -10.18 -3.81
N PRO A 84 10.00 -10.91 -4.93
CA PRO A 84 10.91 -10.70 -6.05
C PRO A 84 10.50 -9.48 -6.88
N LEU A 85 10.68 -8.27 -6.33
CA LEU A 85 10.31 -7.01 -6.98
C LEU A 85 11.14 -6.76 -8.26
N ASP A 86 10.51 -6.80 -9.43
CA ASP A 86 11.13 -6.48 -10.72
C ASP A 86 10.58 -5.16 -11.29
N PHE A 87 11.27 -4.05 -11.07
CA PHE A 87 10.86 -2.73 -11.56
C PHE A 87 11.13 -2.50 -13.07
N HIS A 88 11.71 -3.47 -13.78
CA HIS A 88 12.11 -3.32 -15.17
C HIS A 88 11.29 -4.14 -16.15
N ASN A 89 10.84 -5.34 -15.76
CA ASN A 89 10.19 -6.28 -16.68
C ASN A 89 8.78 -6.71 -16.24
N THR A 90 8.16 -5.97 -15.32
CA THR A 90 6.82 -6.30 -14.82
C THR A 90 5.71 -5.83 -15.75
N GLU A 91 4.62 -6.58 -15.77
CA GLU A 91 3.40 -6.29 -16.52
C GLU A 91 2.72 -5.02 -16.01
N ILE A 92 2.33 -4.13 -16.93
CA ILE A 92 1.58 -2.92 -16.58
C ILE A 92 0.12 -3.29 -16.38
N LEU A 93 -0.35 -3.19 -15.14
CA LEU A 93 -1.76 -3.34 -14.81
C LEU A 93 -2.50 -2.02 -15.02
N THR A 94 -3.63 -2.08 -15.72
CA THR A 94 -4.49 -0.91 -15.97
C THR A 94 -5.86 -1.03 -15.30
N ASP A 95 -6.25 -2.25 -14.92
CA ASP A 95 -7.48 -2.53 -14.17
C ASP A 95 -7.14 -2.86 -12.71
N VAL A 96 -7.61 -2.02 -11.78
CA VAL A 96 -7.39 -2.18 -10.34
C VAL A 96 -8.13 -3.38 -9.72
N THR A 97 -9.00 -4.04 -10.49
CA THR A 97 -9.77 -5.23 -10.09
C THR A 97 -9.17 -6.54 -10.61
N GLU A 98 -8.15 -6.48 -11.47
CA GLU A 98 -7.46 -7.66 -11.97
C GLU A 98 -6.52 -8.24 -10.91
N SER A 99 -6.69 -9.53 -10.58
CA SER A 99 -5.87 -10.19 -9.56
C SER A 99 -4.54 -10.68 -10.12
N THR A 100 -3.43 -10.27 -9.51
CA THR A 100 -2.08 -10.72 -9.83
C THR A 100 -1.26 -11.00 -8.56
N SER A 101 0.00 -11.41 -8.69
CA SER A 101 0.87 -11.63 -7.52
C SER A 101 1.25 -10.31 -6.85
N VAL A 102 1.55 -10.36 -5.55
CA VAL A 102 1.82 -9.15 -4.75
C VAL A 102 3.08 -8.43 -5.24
N ASP A 103 4.09 -9.14 -5.75
CA ASP A 103 5.27 -8.51 -6.37
C ASP A 103 4.90 -7.67 -7.60
N VAL A 104 4.06 -8.20 -8.49
CA VAL A 104 3.59 -7.49 -9.69
C VAL A 104 2.74 -6.27 -9.33
N LEU A 105 1.93 -6.34 -8.27
CA LEU A 105 1.17 -5.17 -7.79
C LEU A 105 2.06 -4.01 -7.31
N LEU A 106 3.31 -4.29 -6.92
CA LEU A 106 4.19 -3.32 -6.24
C LEU A 106 5.27 -2.73 -7.15
N THR A 107 5.40 -3.19 -8.40
CA THR A 107 6.47 -2.79 -9.34
C THR A 107 5.92 -2.45 -10.71
#